data_AF-A0A2V8ISJ4-F1
#
_entry.id   AF-A0A2V8ISJ4-F1
#
_cell.length_a   1.000
_cell.length_b   1.000
_cell.length_c   1.000
_cell.angle_alpha   90.00
_cell.angle_beta   90.00
_cell.angle_gamma   90.00
#
_symmetry.space_group_name_H-M   'P 1'
#
loop_
_entity.id
_entity.type
_entity.pdbx_description
1 polymer ?
#
loop_
_entity_poly.entity_id
_entity_poly.type
_entity_poly.pdbx_seq_one_letter_code
_entity_poly.pdbx_strand_id
1 'polypeptide(L)'
;MFLFDIPTHKLIIHFPIALTVIAVIYDSWALYAKRPELHRTSYGLTLWAAVGALAAAGTGLQLAEIVRIDKAAVTGHAGFGVAATIVIAALAGVRYSAHAQEKKGYPIWWFVLEAAAAALIAATAVTGHRL
;
A
#
# COMPACT_ATOMS: atom_id res chain seq x y z
N MET A 1 25.31 -13.54 -1.43
CA MET A 1 24.19 -14.13 -2.22
C MET A 1 23.02 -13.17 -2.07
N PHE A 2 22.53 -12.56 -3.15
CA PHE A 2 21.36 -11.69 -3.07
C PHE A 2 20.10 -12.57 -2.93
N LEU A 3 19.22 -12.23 -1.98
CA LEU A 3 18.07 -13.06 -1.62
C LEU A 3 16.87 -12.86 -2.56
N PHE A 4 16.84 -11.76 -3.33
CA PHE A 4 15.68 -11.34 -4.14
C PHE A 4 16.12 -10.85 -5.52
N ASP A 5 15.41 -11.28 -6.56
CA ASP A 5 15.59 -10.88 -7.97
C ASP A 5 14.37 -10.11 -8.50
N ILE A 6 14.42 -9.66 -9.77
CA ILE A 6 13.33 -8.88 -10.40
C ILE A 6 12.00 -9.66 -10.37
N PRO A 7 11.92 -10.94 -10.77
CA PRO A 7 10.70 -11.74 -10.65
C PRO A 7 10.13 -11.78 -9.23
N THR A 8 10.98 -11.99 -8.22
CA THR A 8 10.54 -12.11 -6.83
C THR A 8 10.02 -10.77 -6.30
N HIS A 9 10.71 -9.66 -6.61
CA HIS A 9 10.22 -8.32 -6.27
C HIS A 9 8.86 -8.05 -6.93
N LYS A 10 8.71 -8.40 -8.23
CA LYS A 10 7.43 -8.28 -8.94
C LYS A 10 6.33 -9.08 -8.25
N LEU A 11 6.58 -10.29 -7.75
CA LEU A 11 5.58 -11.05 -7.00
C LEU A 11 5.17 -10.34 -5.69
N ILE A 12 6.15 -9.83 -4.94
CA ILE A 12 5.93 -9.18 -3.64
C ILE A 12 5.08 -7.91 -3.79
N ILE A 13 5.31 -7.08 -4.82
CA ILE A 13 4.57 -5.82 -5.00
C ILE A 13 3.08 -6.01 -5.30
N HIS A 14 2.65 -7.14 -5.88
CA HIS A 14 1.23 -7.36 -6.19
C HIS A 14 0.37 -7.48 -4.93
N PHE A 15 0.95 -7.98 -3.84
CA PHE A 15 0.24 -8.20 -2.60
C PHE A 15 -0.28 -6.89 -1.97
N PRO A 16 0.56 -5.87 -1.67
CA PRO A 16 0.07 -4.60 -1.16
C PRO A 16 -0.84 -3.88 -2.17
N ILE A 17 -0.59 -3.98 -3.48
CA ILE A 17 -1.47 -3.41 -4.51
C ILE A 17 -2.90 -3.95 -4.37
N ALA A 18 -3.05 -5.28 -4.42
CA ALA A 18 -4.35 -5.91 -4.37
C ALA A 18 -5.07 -5.62 -3.06
N LEU A 19 -4.36 -5.71 -1.93
CA LEU A 19 -4.96 -5.47 -0.62
C LEU A 19 -5.44 -4.02 -0.45
N THR A 20 -4.65 -3.02 -0.85
CA THR A 20 -5.08 -1.61 -0.78
C THR A 20 -6.28 -1.34 -1.69
N VAL A 21 -6.31 -1.89 -2.91
CA VAL A 21 -7.47 -1.73 -3.81
C VAL A 21 -8.72 -2.35 -3.21
N ILE A 22 -8.63 -3.57 -2.69
CA ILE A 22 -9.78 -4.23 -2.05
C ILE A 22 -10.20 -3.47 -0.79
N ALA A 23 -9.26 -2.94 -0.01
CA ALA A 23 -9.57 -2.16 1.18
C ALA A 23 -10.40 -0.89 0.85
N VAL A 24 -10.03 -0.17 -0.23
CA VAL A 24 -10.81 0.97 -0.75
C VAL A 24 -12.21 0.53 -1.18
N ILE A 25 -12.34 -0.63 -1.84
CA ILE A 25 -13.66 -1.16 -2.24
C ILE A 25 -14.53 -1.43 -1.00
N TYR A 26 -13.96 -2.06 0.04
CA TYR A 26 -14.70 -2.34 1.28
C TYR A 26 -15.09 -1.07 2.02
N ASP A 27 -14.20 -0.08 2.12
CA ASP A 27 -14.51 1.20 2.76
C ASP A 27 -15.55 2.00 1.94
N SER A 28 -15.48 1.96 0.61
CA SER A 28 -16.50 2.54 -0.28
C SER A 28 -17.86 1.87 -0.08
N TRP A 29 -17.89 0.54 0.00
CA TRP A 29 -19.12 -0.21 0.25
C TRP A 29 -19.67 0.10 1.63
N ALA A 30 -18.84 0.10 2.66
CA ALA A 30 -19.24 0.43 4.02
C ALA A 30 -19.94 1.79 4.10
N LEU A 31 -19.40 2.80 3.40
CA LEU A 31 -20.01 4.13 3.25
C LEU A 31 -21.35 4.08 2.49
N TYR A 32 -21.38 3.43 1.32
CA TYR A 32 -22.57 3.35 0.46
C TYR A 32 -23.73 2.60 1.13
N ALA A 33 -23.46 1.42 1.70
CA ALA A 33 -24.47 0.55 2.31
C ALA A 33 -24.74 0.87 3.79
N LYS A 34 -24.03 1.85 4.36
CA LYS A 34 -24.10 2.20 5.79
C LYS A 34 -23.84 0.99 6.71
N ARG A 35 -22.88 0.14 6.33
CA ARG A 35 -22.51 -1.11 7.02
C ARG A 35 -21.14 -0.96 7.68
N PRO A 36 -21.06 -0.42 8.91
CA PRO A 36 -19.79 -0.10 9.56
C PRO A 36 -18.91 -1.34 9.82
N GLU A 37 -19.50 -2.53 9.88
CA GLU A 37 -18.79 -3.81 10.01
C GLU A 37 -17.81 -4.07 8.86
N LEU A 38 -18.07 -3.55 7.65
CA LEU A 38 -17.18 -3.71 6.49
C LEU A 38 -15.86 -2.94 6.66
N HIS A 39 -15.82 -1.89 7.49
CA HIS A 39 -14.59 -1.17 7.82
C HIS A 39 -13.61 -2.02 8.62
N ARG A 40 -14.08 -3.04 9.35
CA ARG A 40 -13.21 -3.96 10.07
C ARG A 40 -12.45 -4.85 9.09
N THR A 41 -13.11 -5.27 8.01
CA THR A 41 -12.46 -6.01 6.92
C THR A 41 -11.45 -5.13 6.20
N SER A 42 -11.84 -3.90 5.81
CA SER A 42 -10.90 -2.94 5.20
C SER A 42 -9.69 -2.69 6.09
N TYR A 43 -9.87 -2.53 7.41
CA TYR A 43 -8.76 -2.39 8.35
C TYR A 43 -7.77 -3.57 8.29
N GLY A 44 -8.27 -4.80 8.33
CA GLY A 44 -7.42 -5.99 8.22
C GLY A 44 -6.64 -6.01 6.90
N LEU A 45 -7.28 -5.60 5.80
CA LEU A 45 -6.64 -5.47 4.49
C LEU A 45 -5.57 -4.37 4.48
N THR A 46 -5.83 -3.18 5.04
CA THR A 46 -4.84 -2.09 5.14
C THR A 46 -3.64 -2.52 5.98
N LEU A 47 -3.85 -3.28 7.07
CA LEU A 47 -2.76 -3.76 7.91
C LEU A 47 -1.83 -4.71 7.15
N TRP A 48 -2.40 -5.70 6.45
CA TRP A 48 -1.61 -6.61 5.61
C TRP A 48 -0.99 -5.91 4.40
N ALA A 49 -1.66 -4.89 3.85
CA ALA A 49 -1.09 -4.05 2.81
C ALA A 49 0.15 -3.30 3.32
N ALA A 50 0.13 -2.79 4.56
CA ALA A 50 1.30 -2.15 5.17
C ALA A 50 2.49 -3.11 5.29
N VAL A 51 2.25 -4.34 5.76
CA VAL A 51 3.28 -5.38 5.84
C VAL A 51 3.85 -5.69 4.46
N GLY A 52 2.99 -5.88 3.46
CA GLY A 52 3.40 -6.12 2.07
C GLY A 52 4.17 -4.94 1.47
N ALA A 53 3.76 -3.71 1.75
CA ALA A 53 4.39 -2.50 1.24
C ALA A 53 5.80 -2.30 1.82
N LEU A 54 6.01 -2.63 3.10
CA LEU A 54 7.34 -2.63 3.72
C LEU A 54 8.25 -3.68 3.07
N ALA A 55 7.75 -4.90 2.83
CA ALA A 55 8.51 -5.94 2.14
C ALA A 55 8.85 -5.55 0.69
N ALA A 56 7.89 -4.95 -0.03
CA ALA A 56 8.07 -4.42 -1.37
C ALA A 56 9.14 -3.32 -1.41
N ALA A 57 9.09 -2.35 -0.49
CA ALA A 57 10.08 -1.28 -0.40
C ALA A 57 11.47 -1.83 -0.10
N GLY A 58 11.60 -2.77 0.83
CA GLY A 58 12.88 -3.40 1.18
C GLY A 58 13.51 -4.14 0.00
N THR A 59 12.73 -4.98 -0.69
CA THR A 59 13.23 -5.72 -1.86
C THR A 59 13.54 -4.80 -3.05
N GLY A 60 12.77 -3.72 -3.23
CA GLY A 60 13.03 -2.72 -4.26
C GLY A 60 14.33 -1.92 -4.02
N LEU A 61 14.59 -1.51 -2.78
CA LEU A 61 15.84 -0.85 -2.40
C LEU A 61 17.05 -1.75 -2.63
N GLN A 62 16.96 -3.02 -2.23
CA GLN A 62 18.02 -3.99 -2.47
C GLN A 62 18.28 -4.19 -3.96
N LEU A 63 17.23 -4.25 -4.79
CA LEU A 63 17.36 -4.41 -6.24
C LEU A 63 17.98 -3.19 -6.92
N ALA A 64 17.67 -1.98 -6.43
CA ALA A 64 18.21 -0.72 -6.95
C ALA A 64 19.75 -0.61 -6.80
N GLU A 65 20.33 -1.27 -5.80
CA GLU A 65 21.78 -1.33 -5.62
C GLU A 65 22.48 -2.31 -6.59
N ILE A 66 21.74 -3.31 -7.08
CA ILE A 66 22.28 -4.43 -7.85
C ILE A 66 22.14 -4.19 -9.35
N VAL A 67 20.98 -3.67 -9.77
CA VAL A 67 20.66 -3.51 -11.19
C VAL A 67 21.02 -2.10 -11.64
N ARG A 68 21.91 -1.99 -12.65
CA ARG A 68 22.25 -0.72 -13.29
C ARG A 68 21.14 -0.27 -14.24
N ILE A 69 19.97 0.05 -13.68
CA ILE A 69 18.85 0.64 -14.42
C ILE A 69 19.07 2.16 -14.50
N ASP A 70 18.52 2.80 -15.54
CA ASP A 70 18.52 4.24 -15.69
C ASP A 70 18.00 4.94 -14.41
N LYS A 71 18.83 5.83 -13.84
CA LYS A 71 18.54 6.48 -12.56
C LYS A 71 17.26 7.30 -12.62
N ALA A 72 16.98 8.01 -13.71
CA ALA A 72 15.80 8.86 -13.80
C ALA A 72 14.51 8.04 -13.80
N ALA A 73 14.51 6.91 -14.50
CA ALA A 73 13.37 6.00 -14.55
C ALA A 73 13.11 5.34 -13.18
N VAL A 74 14.16 4.97 -12.44
CA VAL A 74 14.04 4.41 -11.08
C VAL A 74 13.58 5.44 -10.05
N THR A 75 13.99 6.72 -10.18
CA THR A 75 13.73 7.74 -9.15
C THR A 75 12.22 8.01 -8.98
N GLY A 76 11.47 8.07 -10.09
CA GLY A 76 10.02 8.27 -10.05
C GLY A 76 9.28 7.09 -9.43
N HIS A 77 9.58 5.87 -9.90
CA HIS A 77 8.99 4.64 -9.37
C HIS A 77 9.30 4.45 -7.88
N ALA A 78 10.55 4.63 -7.48
CA ALA A 78 10.98 4.53 -6.09
C ALA A 78 10.31 5.61 -5.21
N GLY A 79 10.21 6.86 -5.70
CA GLY A 79 9.56 7.95 -4.99
C GLY A 79 8.09 7.66 -4.69
N PHE A 80 7.32 7.21 -5.69
CA PHE A 80 5.92 6.82 -5.49
C PHE A 80 5.79 5.59 -4.59
N GLY A 81 6.66 4.60 -4.74
CA GLY A 81 6.66 3.40 -3.90
C GLY A 81 6.91 3.71 -2.42
N VAL A 82 7.91 4.55 -2.11
CA VAL A 82 8.20 4.99 -0.74
C VAL A 82 7.04 5.80 -0.17
N ALA A 83 6.50 6.76 -0.94
CA ALA A 83 5.37 7.56 -0.50
C ALA A 83 4.13 6.70 -0.21
N ALA A 84 3.80 5.75 -1.09
CA ALA A 84 2.71 4.80 -0.88
C ALA A 84 2.91 3.99 0.41
N THR A 85 4.11 3.44 0.63
CA THR A 85 4.44 2.68 1.85
C THR A 85 4.24 3.51 3.12
N ILE A 86 4.69 4.77 3.12
CA ILE A 86 4.52 5.68 4.27
C ILE A 86 3.02 5.90 4.54
N VAL A 87 2.24 6.22 3.51
CA VAL A 87 0.80 6.51 3.67
C VAL A 87 0.04 5.28 4.18
N ILE A 88 0.31 4.09 3.60
CA ILE A 88 -0.37 2.84 4.00
C ILE A 88 0.01 2.46 5.43
N ALA A 89 1.30 2.54 5.78
CA ALA A 89 1.78 2.21 7.13
C ALA A 89 1.21 3.18 8.18
N ALA A 90 1.19 4.49 7.88
CA ALA A 90 0.58 5.49 8.75
C ALA A 90 -0.93 5.23 8.94
N LEU A 91 -1.65 4.95 7.85
CA LEU A 91 -3.08 4.64 7.90
C LEU A 91 -3.35 3.37 8.73
N ALA A 92 -2.58 2.30 8.51
CA ALA A 92 -2.67 1.07 9.29
C ALA A 92 -2.42 1.33 10.78
N GLY A 93 -1.41 2.13 11.12
CA GLY A 93 -1.09 2.53 12.49
C GLY A 93 -2.23 3.29 13.15
N VAL A 94 -2.81 4.29 12.47
CA VAL A 94 -3.92 5.06 13.05
C VAL A 94 -5.19 4.20 13.20
N ARG A 95 -5.50 3.35 12.21
CA ARG A 95 -6.65 2.43 12.31
C ARG A 95 -6.44 1.40 13.43
N TYR A 96 -5.21 0.91 13.64
CA TYR A 96 -4.87 0.05 14.77
C TYR A 96 -5.13 0.76 16.10
N SER A 97 -4.64 2.00 16.27
CA SER A 97 -4.89 2.78 17.49
C SER A 97 -6.38 3.02 17.73
N ALA A 98 -7.15 3.33 16.69
CA ALA A 98 -8.59 3.52 16.81
C ALA A 98 -9.33 2.22 17.17
N HIS A 99 -8.93 1.09 16.58
CA HIS A 99 -9.48 -0.23 16.89
C HIS A 99 -9.15 -0.65 18.33
N ALA A 100 -7.91 -0.43 18.77
CA ALA A 100 -7.46 -0.70 20.15
C ALA A 100 -8.19 0.17 21.19
N GLN A 101 -8.64 1.36 20.79
CA GLN A 101 -9.46 2.27 21.62
C GLN A 101 -10.98 1.98 21.52
N GLU A 102 -11.38 0.89 20.87
CA GLU A 102 -12.79 0.52 20.64
C GLU A 102 -13.62 1.63 19.96
N LYS A 103 -12.98 2.50 19.17
CA LYS A 103 -13.70 3.53 18.42
C LYS A 103 -14.54 2.85 17.33
N LYS A 104 -15.86 2.85 17.52
CA LYS A 104 -16.83 2.22 16.60
C LYS A 104 -17.15 3.06 15.36
N GLY A 105 -16.71 4.32 15.33
CA GLY A 105 -16.97 5.26 14.23
C GLY A 105 -15.93 5.14 13.11
N TYR A 106 -16.40 5.24 11.88
CA TYR A 106 -15.55 5.40 10.70
C TYR A 106 -15.46 6.87 10.28
N PRO A 107 -14.31 7.52 10.47
CA PRO A 107 -14.12 8.87 10.01
C PRO A 107 -13.77 8.91 8.51
N ILE A 108 -14.44 9.77 7.77
CA ILE A 108 -14.31 9.89 6.31
C ILE A 108 -12.88 10.20 5.84
N TRP A 109 -12.04 10.79 6.69
CA TRP A 109 -10.64 11.06 6.33
C TRP A 109 -9.80 9.77 6.20
N TRP A 110 -10.21 8.65 6.82
CA TRP A 110 -9.58 7.34 6.57
C TRP A 110 -9.74 6.92 5.11
N PHE A 111 -10.96 7.07 4.57
CA PHE A 111 -11.25 6.82 3.17
C PHE A 111 -10.37 7.67 2.25
N VAL A 112 -10.24 8.96 2.56
CA VAL A 112 -9.43 9.91 1.76
C VAL A 112 -7.96 9.47 1.72
N LEU A 113 -7.39 9.07 2.85
CA LEU A 113 -6.01 8.56 2.91
C LEU A 113 -5.86 7.23 2.19
N GLU A 114 -6.84 6.34 2.27
CA GLU A 114 -6.81 5.05 1.58
C GLU A 114 -6.90 5.22 0.06
N ALA A 115 -7.76 6.12 -0.41
CA ALA A 115 -7.86 6.49 -1.81
C ALA A 115 -6.56 7.16 -2.30
N ALA A 116 -5.94 8.02 -1.49
CA ALA A 116 -4.64 8.61 -1.80
C ALA A 116 -3.54 7.54 -1.89
N ALA A 117 -3.53 6.56 -0.98
CA ALA A 117 -2.62 5.43 -1.04
C ALA A 117 -2.81 4.61 -2.33
N ALA A 118 -4.06 4.29 -2.68
CA ALA A 118 -4.37 3.58 -3.92
C ALA A 118 -3.91 4.35 -5.17
N ALA A 119 -4.07 5.68 -5.19
CA ALA A 119 -3.59 6.53 -6.27
C ALA A 119 -2.05 6.52 -6.38
N LEU A 120 -1.34 6.59 -5.25
CA LEU A 120 0.13 6.51 -5.21
C LEU A 120 0.63 5.13 -5.68
N ILE A 121 -0.04 4.06 -5.29
CA ILE A 121 0.24 2.72 -5.76
C ILE A 121 0.03 2.62 -7.28
N ALA A 122 -1.08 3.15 -7.80
CA ALA A 122 -1.34 3.14 -9.24
C ALA A 122 -0.26 3.92 -10.00
N ALA A 123 0.17 5.07 -9.49
CA ALA A 123 1.29 5.84 -10.05
C ALA A 123 2.61 5.03 -10.01
N THR A 124 2.90 4.34 -8.90
CA THR A 124 4.06 3.44 -8.77
C THR A 124 4.03 2.34 -9.83
N ALA A 125 2.89 1.71 -10.05
CA ALA A 125 2.73 0.64 -11.04
C ALA A 125 2.89 1.16 -12.48
N VAL A 126 2.29 2.31 -12.81
CA VAL A 126 2.40 2.93 -14.15
C VAL A 126 3.84 3.33 -14.48
N THR A 127 4.54 3.93 -13.51
CA THR A 127 5.94 4.32 -13.69
C THR A 127 6.88 3.12 -13.72
N GLY A 128 6.58 2.06 -12.96
CA GLY A 128 7.37 0.83 -12.90
C GLY A 128 7.16 -0.12 -14.10
N HIS A 129 6.04 -0.06 -14.82
CA HIS A 129 5.80 -0.92 -15.98
C HIS A 129 6.82 -0.70 -17.13
N ARG A 130 7.50 0.45 -17.13
CA ARG A 130 8.52 0.81 -18.13
C ARG A 130 9.96 0.45 -17.70
N LEU A 131 10.13 -0.12 -16.51
CA LEU A 131 11.39 -0.57 -15.91
C LEU A 131 11.57 -2.10 -16.05
#